data_AF-A0A0C2CKM6-F1
#
_entry.id   AF-A0A0C2CKM6-F1
#
_cell.length_a   1.000
_cell.length_b   1.000
_cell.length_c   1.000
_cell.angle_alpha   90.00
_cell.angle_beta   90.00
_cell.angle_gamma   90.00
#
_symmetry.space_group_name_H-M   'P 1'
#
loop_
_entity.id
_entity.type
_entity.pdbx_description
1 polymer ?
#
loop_
_entity_poly.entity_id
_entity_poly.type
_entity_poly.pdbx_seq_one_letter_code
_entity_poly.pdbx_strand_id
1 'polypeptide(L)'
;MQWLVDVLMKKQMDVPWRHAHLPSVFVDGCRPLLGKLISFSGFDESERAAMKFMVETMGAKFTPYLSRHNNLLIAKSAGVEKVEKAREWDIPVVNYQWLADNYAGQRVEVDNQRYQ
;
A
#
# COMPACT_ATOMS: atom_id res chain seq x y z
N MET A 1 1.61 -17.40 -18.20
CA MET A 1 0.71 -16.95 -19.29
C MET A 1 -0.23 -18.09 -19.70
N GLN A 2 -1.24 -18.45 -18.88
CA GLN A 2 -2.10 -19.63 -19.12
C GLN A 2 -3.40 -19.32 -19.90
N TRP A 3 -3.83 -18.06 -19.95
CA TRP A 3 -5.04 -17.67 -20.69
C TRP A 3 -4.90 -17.86 -22.21
N LEU A 4 -3.72 -17.57 -22.76
CA LEU A 4 -3.47 -17.77 -24.19
C LEU A 4 -3.56 -19.25 -24.58
N VAL A 5 -3.13 -20.13 -23.68
CA VAL A 5 -3.18 -21.59 -23.87
C VAL A 5 -4.63 -22.07 -23.93
N ASP A 6 -5.50 -21.55 -23.07
CA ASP A 6 -6.91 -21.94 -23.04
C ASP A 6 -7.71 -21.41 -24.24
N VAL A 7 -7.42 -20.20 -24.72
CA VAL A 7 -8.05 -19.62 -25.92
C VAL A 7 -7.61 -20.37 -27.19
N LEU A 8 -6.32 -20.74 -27.27
CA LEU A 8 -5.79 -21.54 -28.38
C LEU A 8 -6.36 -22.96 -28.39
N MET A 9 -6.58 -23.57 -27.22
CA MET A 9 -7.11 -24.93 -27.11
C MET A 9 -8.62 -25.01 -27.38
N LYS A 10 -9.39 -23.97 -27.05
CA LYS A 10 -10.87 -24.02 -27.15
C LYS A 10 -11.46 -23.41 -28.43
N LYS A 11 -10.69 -22.63 -29.21
CA LYS A 11 -11.11 -22.00 -30.49
C LYS A 11 -12.43 -21.19 -30.44
N GLN A 12 -12.93 -20.88 -29.24
CA GLN A 12 -14.10 -20.03 -29.01
C GLN A 12 -13.74 -18.99 -27.96
N MET A 13 -14.27 -17.79 -28.14
CA MET A 13 -14.05 -16.64 -27.26
C MET A 13 -15.20 -16.58 -26.27
N ASP A 14 -14.99 -17.08 -25.05
CA ASP A 14 -15.96 -16.94 -23.96
C ASP A 14 -15.65 -15.70 -23.12
N VAL A 15 -16.70 -14.94 -22.82
CA VAL A 15 -16.65 -13.74 -21.98
C VAL A 15 -16.36 -14.12 -20.51
N PRO A 16 -15.38 -13.47 -19.84
CA PRO A 16 -14.80 -13.97 -18.61
C PRO A 16 -15.60 -13.54 -17.37
N TRP A 17 -16.78 -14.15 -17.15
CA TRP A 17 -17.60 -13.90 -15.93
C TRP A 17 -17.18 -14.75 -14.73
N ARG A 18 -16.02 -15.42 -14.79
CA ARG A 18 -15.50 -16.21 -13.68
C ARG A 18 -14.38 -15.44 -12.97
N HIS A 19 -14.60 -15.15 -11.68
CA HIS A 19 -13.68 -14.51 -10.73
C HIS A 19 -12.29 -15.19 -10.58
N ALA A 20 -12.01 -16.26 -11.32
CA ALA A 20 -10.71 -16.94 -11.36
C ALA A 20 -9.73 -16.39 -12.42
N HIS A 21 -10.15 -15.39 -13.23
CA HIS A 21 -9.29 -14.71 -14.21
C HIS A 21 -8.84 -13.32 -13.77
N LEU A 22 -9.18 -12.90 -12.55
CA LEU A 22 -8.72 -11.61 -12.07
C LEU A 22 -7.23 -11.72 -11.74
N PRO A 23 -6.38 -10.90 -12.38
CA PRO A 23 -5.03 -10.73 -11.88
C PRO A 23 -5.13 -10.35 -10.39
N SER A 24 -4.19 -10.80 -9.56
CA SER A 24 -3.93 -10.11 -8.28
C SER A 24 -4.03 -8.59 -8.53
N VAL A 25 -4.64 -7.83 -7.63
CA VAL A 25 -4.80 -6.36 -7.79
C VAL A 25 -3.47 -5.63 -8.05
N PHE A 26 -2.33 -6.33 -7.96
CA PHE A 26 -0.99 -5.87 -8.30
C PHE A 26 -0.26 -6.71 -9.37
N VAL A 27 -0.94 -7.23 -10.40
CA VAL A 27 -0.24 -7.91 -11.52
C VAL A 27 0.46 -6.91 -12.43
N ASP A 28 1.79 -7.08 -12.51
CA ASP A 28 2.79 -6.47 -13.39
C ASP A 28 2.53 -5.04 -13.88
N GLY A 29 3.09 -4.08 -13.12
CA GLY A 29 3.31 -2.70 -13.57
C GLY A 29 2.66 -1.62 -12.69
N CYS A 30 1.59 -1.96 -11.97
CA CYS A 30 0.83 -1.00 -11.16
C CYS A 30 0.93 -1.29 -9.66
N ARG A 31 2.15 -1.24 -9.11
CA ARG A 31 2.35 -1.18 -7.66
C ARG A 31 2.31 0.29 -7.23
N PRO A 32 1.20 0.78 -6.61
CA PRO A 32 0.99 2.21 -6.38
C PRO A 32 2.06 2.83 -5.47
N LEU A 33 2.71 2.02 -4.64
CA LEU A 33 3.75 2.46 -3.71
C LEU A 33 5.15 1.91 -4.08
N LEU A 34 5.36 1.50 -5.34
CA LEU A 34 6.64 0.94 -5.77
C LEU A 34 7.81 1.89 -5.47
N GLY A 35 8.78 1.39 -4.71
CA GLY A 35 9.99 2.14 -4.37
C GLY A 35 9.80 3.23 -3.32
N LYS A 36 8.60 3.38 -2.74
CA LYS A 36 8.35 4.30 -1.64
C LYS A 36 8.88 3.73 -0.32
N LEU A 37 9.45 4.60 0.51
CA LEU A 37 9.93 4.26 1.85
C LEU A 37 8.91 4.72 2.90
N ILE A 38 8.38 3.78 3.68
CA ILE A 38 7.30 4.04 4.65
C ILE A 38 7.76 3.65 6.05
N SER A 39 7.48 4.51 7.04
CA SER A 39 7.72 4.20 8.46
C SER A 39 6.42 4.20 9.26
N PHE A 40 6.43 3.56 10.42
CA PHE A 40 5.28 3.45 11.33
C PHE A 40 5.57 4.11 12.68
N SER A 41 4.55 4.66 13.32
CA SER A 41 4.63 5.26 14.67
C SER A 41 3.38 4.96 15.51
N GLY A 42 3.59 4.54 16.77
CA GLY A 42 2.50 4.31 17.73
C GLY A 42 1.71 3.00 17.55
N PHE A 43 2.26 2.02 16.84
CA PHE A 43 1.67 0.68 16.66
C PHE A 43 2.47 -0.38 17.42
N ASP A 44 1.79 -1.43 17.86
CA ASP A 44 2.37 -2.58 18.55
C ASP A 44 3.02 -3.57 17.56
N GLU A 45 3.76 -4.57 18.05
CA GLU A 45 4.51 -5.50 17.19
C GLU A 45 3.60 -6.31 16.25
N SER A 46 2.45 -6.77 16.74
CA SER A 46 1.45 -7.50 15.95
C SER A 46 0.85 -6.63 14.84
N GLU A 47 0.48 -5.39 15.17
CA GLU A 47 -0.04 -4.40 14.22
C GLU A 47 1.02 -4.09 13.15
N ARG A 48 2.29 -3.86 13.55
CA ARG A 48 3.39 -3.59 12.62
C ARG A 48 3.63 -4.74 11.65
N ALA A 49 3.52 -6.00 12.10
CA ALA A 49 3.70 -7.15 11.22
C ALA A 49 2.65 -7.19 10.11
N ALA A 50 1.38 -6.94 10.46
CA ALA A 50 0.29 -6.86 9.47
C ALA A 50 0.47 -5.67 8.51
N MET A 51 0.78 -4.49 9.04
CA MET A 51 1.02 -3.28 8.23
C MET A 51 2.21 -3.44 7.28
N LYS A 52 3.29 -4.07 7.75
CA LYS A 52 4.48 -4.34 6.93
C LYS A 52 4.11 -5.23 5.74
N PHE A 53 3.33 -6.28 5.97
CA PHE A 53 2.85 -7.15 4.89
C PHE A 53 2.04 -6.37 3.84
N MET A 54 1.14 -5.47 4.27
CA MET A 54 0.34 -4.65 3.35
C MET A 54 1.22 -3.73 2.50
N VAL A 55 2.14 -3.00 3.13
CA VAL A 55 3.08 -2.07 2.48
C VAL A 55 3.98 -2.79 1.47
N GLU A 56 4.55 -3.94 1.86
CA GLU A 56 5.44 -4.73 1.00
C GLU A 56 4.68 -5.34 -0.19
N THR A 57 3.45 -5.79 0.02
CA THR A 57 2.56 -6.28 -1.06
C THR A 57 2.27 -5.19 -2.10
N MET A 58 2.11 -3.95 -1.65
CA MET A 58 1.92 -2.77 -2.50
C MET A 58 3.20 -2.26 -3.18
N GLY A 59 4.36 -2.88 -2.92
CA GLY A 59 5.66 -2.55 -3.51
C GLY A 59 6.48 -1.48 -2.79
N ALA A 60 6.01 -0.99 -1.64
CA ALA A 60 6.78 -0.11 -0.79
C ALA A 60 7.73 -0.90 0.12
N LYS A 61 8.73 -0.21 0.66
CA LYS A 61 9.67 -0.77 1.62
C LYS A 61 9.47 -0.13 2.99
N PHE A 62 9.27 -0.98 3.99
CA PHE A 62 9.17 -0.54 5.37
C PHE A 62 10.55 -0.17 5.95
N THR A 63 10.62 0.93 6.69
CA THR A 63 11.78 1.33 7.49
C THR A 63 11.40 1.55 8.96
N PRO A 64 12.13 0.94 9.93
CA PRO A 64 11.82 1.10 11.35
C PRO A 64 12.16 2.50 11.87
N TYR A 65 13.09 3.18 11.22
CA TYR A 65 13.44 4.58 11.46
C TYR A 65 12.75 5.51 10.45
N LEU A 66 12.55 6.76 10.86
CA LEU A 66 12.12 7.84 9.98
C LEU A 66 13.37 8.62 9.55
N SER A 67 13.49 8.86 8.25
CA SER A 67 14.56 9.67 7.64
C SER A 67 13.96 10.62 6.62
N ARG A 68 14.73 11.63 6.17
CA ARG A 68 14.30 12.54 5.08
C ARG A 68 14.08 11.84 3.73
N HIS A 69 14.56 10.60 3.57
CA HIS A 69 14.31 9.80 2.38
C HIS A 69 12.98 9.06 2.43
N ASN A 70 12.31 9.04 3.59
CA ASN A 70 10.98 8.47 3.71
C ASN A 70 9.95 9.31 2.96
N ASN A 71 9.03 8.63 2.30
CA ASN A 71 7.97 9.28 1.53
C ASN A 71 6.67 9.42 2.34
N LEU A 72 6.49 8.63 3.39
CA LEU A 72 5.25 8.60 4.17
C LEU A 72 5.52 8.07 5.58
N LEU A 73 4.86 8.67 6.57
CA LEU A 73 4.75 8.15 7.92
C LEU A 73 3.31 7.72 8.20
N ILE A 74 3.12 6.48 8.67
CA ILE A 74 1.81 6.03 9.18
C ILE A 74 1.84 6.12 10.70
N ALA A 75 0.95 6.93 11.29
CA ALA A 75 0.91 7.17 12.73
C ALA A 75 -0.49 6.91 13.32
N LYS A 76 -0.51 6.34 14.54
CA LYS A 76 -1.75 6.13 15.31
C LYS A 76 -2.20 7.38 16.07
N SER A 77 -1.26 8.26 16.44
CA SER A 77 -1.51 9.47 17.22
C SER A 77 -0.57 10.60 16.80
N ALA A 78 -1.07 11.84 16.81
CA ALA A 78 -0.40 13.03 16.29
C ALA A 78 0.66 13.64 17.26
N GLY A 79 0.88 13.05 18.44
CA GLY A 79 1.74 13.63 19.50
C GLY A 79 3.07 12.91 19.72
N VAL A 80 3.58 12.16 18.75
CA VAL A 80 4.83 11.39 18.88
C VAL A 80 5.98 12.17 18.23
N GLU A 81 7.19 12.13 18.79
CA GLU A 81 8.39 12.79 18.24
C GLU A 81 8.59 12.52 16.73
N LYS A 82 8.31 11.29 16.27
CA LYS A 82 8.35 10.93 14.84
C LYS A 82 7.38 11.75 13.98
N VAL A 83 6.19 12.09 14.49
CA VAL A 83 5.18 12.90 13.77
C VAL A 83 5.65 14.35 13.67
N GLU A 84 6.20 14.91 14.75
CA GLU A 84 6.78 16.25 14.74
C GLU A 84 7.95 16.33 13.75
N LYS A 85 8.84 15.33 13.76
CA LYS A 85 9.95 15.24 12.80
C LYS A 85 9.48 15.03 11.36
N ALA A 86 8.44 14.24 11.14
CA ALA A 86 7.85 14.09 9.81
C ALA A 86 7.33 15.43 9.28
N ARG A 87 6.60 16.20 10.11
CA ARG A 87 6.13 17.54 9.74
C ARG A 87 7.29 18.51 9.48
N GLU A 88 8.34 18.48 10.30
CA GLU A 88 9.54 19.30 10.09
C GLU A 88 10.24 19.00 8.77
N TRP A 89 10.18 17.74 8.30
CA TRP A 89 10.82 17.28 7.07
C TRP A 89 9.87 17.27 5.87
N ASP A 90 8.68 17.84 6.00
CA ASP A 90 7.63 17.86 4.97
C ASP A 90 7.26 16.44 4.46
N ILE A 91 7.33 15.47 5.37
CA ILE A 91 6.91 14.10 5.11
C ILE A 91 5.44 13.98 5.51
N PRO A 92 4.55 13.55 4.59
CA PRO A 92 3.15 13.39 4.92
C PRO A 92 2.92 12.33 6.00
N VAL A 93 1.99 12.61 6.89
CA VAL A 93 1.59 11.74 7.99
C VAL A 93 0.15 11.30 7.75
N VAL A 94 -0.08 9.99 7.73
CA VAL A 94 -1.42 9.40 7.56
C VAL A 94 -1.74 8.38 8.65
N ASN A 95 -3.02 8.07 8.83
CA ASN A 95 -3.48 7.05 9.76
C ASN A 95 -3.54 5.64 9.13
N TYR A 96 -3.84 4.64 9.96
CA TYR A 96 -3.99 3.25 9.50
C TYR A 96 -5.09 3.07 8.44
N GLN A 97 -6.16 3.88 8.49
CA GLN A 97 -7.27 3.77 7.55
C GLN A 97 -6.82 4.06 6.11
N TRP A 98 -5.90 5.00 5.92
CA TRP A 98 -5.31 5.28 4.60
C TRP A 98 -4.63 4.04 3.99
N LEU A 99 -3.92 3.26 4.81
CA LEU A 99 -3.25 2.03 4.38
C LEU A 99 -4.27 0.95 4.04
N ALA A 100 -5.30 0.79 4.87
CA ALA A 100 -6.38 -0.18 4.65
C ALA A 100 -7.16 0.11 3.37
N ASP A 101 -7.52 1.37 3.12
CA ASP A 101 -8.27 1.78 1.93
C ASP A 101 -7.42 1.62 0.66
N ASN A 102 -6.14 1.99 0.71
CA ASN A 102 -5.18 1.75 -0.37
C ASN A 102 -5.03 0.26 -0.69
N TYR A 103 -4.88 -0.56 0.34
CA TYR A 103 -4.70 -2.01 0.18
C TYR A 103 -5.95 -2.68 -0.39
N ALA A 104 -7.14 -2.15 -0.08
CA ALA A 104 -8.41 -2.57 -0.68
C ALA A 104 -8.58 -2.13 -2.15
N GLY A 105 -7.60 -1.42 -2.73
CA GLY A 105 -7.62 -0.98 -4.12
C GLY A 105 -8.35 0.35 -4.35
N GLN A 106 -8.66 1.11 -3.29
CA GLN A 106 -9.22 2.45 -3.45
C GLN A 106 -8.11 3.43 -3.83
N ARG A 107 -8.40 4.34 -4.76
CA ARG A 107 -7.51 5.49 -5.02
C ARG A 107 -7.75 6.52 -3.93
N VAL A 108 -6.83 6.59 -2.98
CA VAL A 108 -6.90 7.51 -1.84
C VAL A 108 -5.72 8.47 -1.85
N GLU A 109 -6.04 9.76 -1.78
CA GLU A 109 -5.04 10.82 -1.71
C GLU A 109 -4.53 11.01 -0.28
N VAL A 110 -3.25 11.33 -0.17
CA VAL A 110 -2.54 11.51 1.10
C VAL A 110 -3.01 12.77 1.84
N ASP A 111 -3.46 13.79 1.10
CA ASP A 111 -3.87 15.09 1.65
C ASP A 111 -5.32 15.11 2.17
N ASN A 112 -6.04 13.99 2.06
CA ASN A 112 -7.41 13.95 2.53
C ASN A 112 -7.44 14.04 4.07
N GLN A 113 -8.16 15.04 4.60
CA GLN A 113 -8.29 15.31 6.03
C GLN A 113 -8.82 14.11 6.83
N ARG A 114 -9.50 13.15 6.19
CA ARG A 114 -9.90 11.87 6.80
C ARG A 114 -8.72 11.03 7.30
N TYR A 115 -7.55 11.22 6.73
CA TYR A 115 -6.36 10.42 6.97
C TYR A 115 -5.30 11.12 7.82
N GLN A 116 -5.46 12.41 8.13
CA GLN A 116 -4.57 13.20 9.00
C GLN A 116 -4.96 13.06 10.47
#